data_AF-A0A381WQU5-F1
#
_entry.id   AF-A0A381WQU5-F1
#
_cell.length_a   1.000
_cell.length_b   1.000
_cell.length_c   1.000
_cell.angle_alpha   90.00
_cell.angle_beta   90.00
_cell.angle_gamma   90.00
#
_symmetry.space_group_name_H-M   'P 1'
#
loop_
_entity.id
_entity.type
_entity.pdbx_description
1 polymer ?
#
loop_
_entity_poly.entity_id
_entity_poly.type
_entity_poly.pdbx_seq_one_letter_code
_entity_poly.pdbx_strand_id
1 'polypeptide(L)'
;MGVIKVELKYIRYGIVLALLSILFGGLLGLSFGCCEDSIKSLLKEKAANVLSEKYAGKQELADKVIKKSWIYIKRAHFHSQTMGIISIVFSLLVAWLKFPPKLQFGISFFSGFGSLGYGFFWLSAALLAPGLGSTGAAKDSVELLAQGSAGPFFISCVGLFGFLIYKMFVKNETAKV
;
A
#
# COMPACT_ATOMS: atom_id res chain seq x y z
N MET A 1 20.91 25.84 20.69
CA MET A 1 19.88 24.91 20.17
C MET A 1 20.59 23.68 19.62
N GLY A 2 20.53 22.53 20.30
CA GLY A 2 21.26 21.33 19.87
C GLY A 2 20.63 20.73 18.60
N VAL A 3 21.44 20.45 17.58
CA VAL A 3 20.98 19.74 16.37
C VAL A 3 20.64 18.30 16.77
N ILE A 4 19.36 17.92 16.72
CA ILE A 4 18.94 16.53 16.93
C ILE A 4 19.32 15.74 15.67
N LYS A 5 20.34 14.88 15.77
CA LYS A 5 20.70 13.93 14.71
C LYS A 5 19.73 12.74 14.72
N VAL A 6 19.06 12.48 13.60
CA VAL A 6 18.26 11.28 13.39
C VAL A 6 19.16 10.16 12.88
N GLU A 7 19.26 9.06 13.61
CA GLU A 7 20.04 7.89 13.18
C GLU A 7 19.19 6.98 12.29
N LEU A 8 19.61 6.79 11.03
CA LEU A 8 18.85 6.00 10.05
C LEU A 8 19.14 4.49 10.12
N LYS A 9 20.13 4.06 10.93
CA LYS A 9 20.66 2.68 10.93
C LYS A 9 19.56 1.61 11.03
N TYR A 10 18.59 1.80 11.91
CA TYR A 10 17.52 0.82 12.16
C TYR A 10 16.29 0.98 11.27
N ILE A 11 16.13 2.13 10.59
CA ILE A 11 14.95 2.42 9.77
C ILE A 11 15.23 2.40 8.26
N ARG A 12 16.49 2.28 7.85
CA ARG A 12 16.92 2.38 6.44
C ARG A 12 16.16 1.47 5.48
N TYR A 13 15.88 0.23 5.88
CA TYR A 13 15.16 -0.72 5.03
C TYR A 13 13.67 -0.36 4.89
N GLY A 14 13.05 0.07 5.99
CA GLY A 14 11.68 0.58 5.97
C GLY A 14 11.55 1.81 5.07
N ILE A 15 12.50 2.74 5.16
CA ILE A 15 12.56 3.92 4.28
C ILE A 15 12.69 3.51 2.82
N VAL A 16 13.58 2.59 2.47
CA VAL A 16 13.75 2.13 1.08
C VAL A 16 12.45 1.53 0.54
N LEU A 17 11.77 0.67 1.32
CA LEU A 17 10.49 0.08 0.91
C LEU A 17 9.41 1.15 0.71
N ALA A 18 9.36 2.13 1.61
CA ALA A 18 8.43 3.26 1.50
C ALA A 18 8.71 4.13 0.26
N LEU A 19 9.97 4.41 -0.05
CA LEU A 19 10.37 5.14 -1.27
C LEU A 19 10.02 4.36 -2.53
N LEU A 20 10.24 3.04 -2.54
CA LEU A 20 9.82 2.17 -3.64
C LEU A 20 8.30 2.20 -3.81
N SER A 21 7.53 2.21 -2.72
CA SER A 21 6.07 2.37 -2.75
C SER A 21 5.66 3.71 -3.37
N ILE A 22 6.30 4.82 -2.96
CA ILE A 22 6.03 6.15 -3.53
C ILE A 22 6.37 6.19 -5.02
N LEU A 23 7.53 5.64 -5.41
CA LEU A 23 7.95 5.57 -6.80
C LEU A 23 6.97 4.75 -7.63
N PHE A 24 6.59 3.56 -7.15
CA PHE A 24 5.60 2.71 -7.80
C PHE A 24 4.26 3.43 -7.98
N GLY A 25 3.75 4.09 -6.94
CA GLY A 25 2.55 4.91 -7.04
C GLY A 25 2.71 6.06 -8.05
N GLY A 26 3.86 6.75 -8.05
CA GLY A 26 4.18 7.82 -9.00
C GLY A 26 4.20 7.33 -10.45
N LEU A 27 4.82 6.17 -10.71
CA LEU A 27 4.86 5.54 -12.03
C LEU A 27 3.46 5.18 -12.53
N LEU A 28 2.58 4.67 -11.66
CA LEU A 28 1.17 4.45 -12.02
C LEU A 28 0.47 5.76 -12.37
N GLY A 29 0.75 6.82 -11.60
CA GLY A 29 0.26 8.18 -11.84
C GLY A 29 0.62 8.71 -13.23
N LEU A 30 1.90 8.60 -13.58
CA LEU A 30 2.41 8.96 -14.91
C LEU A 30 1.78 8.08 -16.00
N SER A 31 1.66 6.77 -15.74
CA SER A 31 1.15 5.82 -16.73
C SER A 31 -0.29 6.11 -17.13
N PHE A 32 -1.19 6.39 -16.18
CA PHE A 32 -2.54 6.81 -16.55
C PHE A 32 -2.62 8.28 -16.96
N GLY A 33 -1.63 9.12 -16.65
CA GLY A 33 -1.55 10.47 -17.20
C GLY A 33 -1.21 10.49 -18.70
N CYS A 34 -0.30 9.62 -19.15
CA CYS A 34 0.13 9.55 -20.55
C CYS A 34 -0.71 8.61 -21.42
N CYS A 35 -1.23 7.54 -20.82
CA CYS A 35 -1.52 6.31 -21.54
C CYS A 35 -2.83 5.66 -21.06
N GLU A 36 -3.79 6.47 -20.57
CA GLU A 36 -5.08 6.02 -20.04
C GLU A 36 -5.85 5.12 -21.02
N ASP A 37 -5.91 5.51 -22.29
CA ASP A 37 -6.64 4.76 -23.31
C ASP A 37 -6.02 3.39 -23.59
N SER A 38 -4.69 3.28 -23.56
CA SER A 38 -3.99 2.00 -23.69
C SER A 38 -4.31 1.07 -22.51
N ILE A 39 -4.31 1.61 -21.28
CA ILE A 39 -4.64 0.82 -20.09
C ILE A 39 -6.10 0.33 -20.15
N LYS A 40 -7.04 1.21 -20.49
CA LYS A 40 -8.44 0.83 -20.64
C LYS A 40 -8.65 -0.19 -21.75
N SER A 41 -7.92 -0.06 -22.86
CA SER A 41 -7.97 -1.02 -23.97
C SER A 41 -7.48 -2.39 -23.55
N LEU A 42 -6.39 -2.48 -22.78
CA LEU A 42 -5.93 -3.74 -22.18
C LEU A 42 -7.00 -4.41 -21.30
N LEU A 43 -7.71 -3.63 -20.47
CA LEU A 43 -8.78 -4.17 -19.62
C LEU A 43 -9.97 -4.68 -20.47
N LYS A 44 -10.32 -3.97 -21.55
CA LYS A 44 -11.36 -4.38 -22.50
C LYS A 44 -10.98 -5.67 -23.22
N GLU A 45 -9.75 -5.76 -23.72
CA GLU A 45 -9.22 -6.95 -24.41
C GLU A 45 -9.29 -8.19 -23.49
N LYS A 46 -8.84 -8.05 -22.25
CA LYS A 46 -8.90 -9.13 -21.26
C LYS A 46 -10.33 -9.62 -21.00
N ALA A 47 -11.33 -8.73 -20.99
CA ALA A 47 -12.72 -9.13 -20.84
C ALA A 47 -13.29 -9.75 -22.12
N ALA A 48 -12.96 -9.20 -23.29
CA ALA A 48 -13.43 -9.69 -24.58
C ALA A 48 -13.00 -11.14 -24.83
N ASN A 49 -11.76 -11.49 -24.47
CA ASN A 49 -11.21 -12.84 -24.59
C ASN A 49 -11.98 -13.90 -23.79
N VAL A 50 -12.77 -13.49 -22.79
CA VAL A 50 -13.55 -14.39 -21.94
C VAL A 50 -15.05 -14.04 -21.92
N LEU A 51 -15.53 -13.25 -22.90
CA LEU A 51 -16.88 -12.69 -22.90
C LEU A 51 -17.96 -13.78 -22.84
N SER A 52 -17.85 -14.80 -23.68
CA SER A 52 -18.80 -15.91 -23.70
C SER A 52 -18.73 -16.75 -22.43
N GLU A 53 -17.51 -17.08 -21.97
CA GLU A 53 -17.29 -18.01 -20.85
C GLU A 53 -17.61 -17.39 -19.48
N LYS A 54 -17.14 -16.16 -19.23
CA LYS A 54 -17.21 -15.52 -17.90
C LYS A 54 -18.32 -14.50 -17.77
N TYR A 55 -18.83 -13.98 -18.88
CA TYR A 55 -19.87 -12.95 -18.90
C TYR A 55 -21.15 -13.38 -19.63
N ALA A 56 -21.28 -14.65 -20.01
CA ALA A 56 -22.43 -15.19 -20.74
C ALA A 56 -22.78 -14.40 -22.02
N GLY A 57 -21.75 -13.85 -22.69
CA GLY A 57 -21.92 -13.02 -23.89
C GLY A 57 -22.43 -11.59 -23.61
N LYS A 58 -22.64 -11.21 -22.35
CA LYS A 58 -23.24 -9.92 -21.98
C LYS A 58 -22.18 -8.84 -21.76
N GLN A 59 -22.01 -7.96 -22.74
CA GLN A 59 -21.06 -6.84 -22.69
C GLN A 59 -21.27 -5.94 -21.47
N GLU A 60 -22.51 -5.70 -21.04
CA GLU A 60 -22.81 -4.88 -19.87
C GLU A 60 -22.18 -5.39 -18.57
N LEU A 61 -22.03 -6.72 -18.43
CA LEU A 61 -21.38 -7.32 -17.26
C LEU A 61 -19.86 -7.11 -17.32
N ALA A 62 -19.28 -7.25 -18.51
CA ALA A 62 -17.87 -6.96 -18.76
C ALA A 62 -17.55 -5.48 -18.46
N ASP A 63 -18.36 -4.55 -18.95
CA ASP A 63 -18.17 -3.11 -18.75
C ASP A 63 -18.20 -2.71 -17.26
N LYS A 64 -19.08 -3.34 -16.48
CA LYS A 64 -19.11 -3.15 -15.00
C LYS A 64 -17.79 -3.57 -14.36
N VAL A 65 -17.24 -4.72 -14.74
CA VAL A 65 -15.96 -5.22 -14.21
C VAL A 65 -14.79 -4.37 -14.69
N ILE A 66 -14.75 -3.97 -15.95
CA ILE A 66 -13.72 -3.08 -16.51
C ILE A 66 -13.71 -1.73 -15.78
N LYS A 67 -14.89 -1.10 -15.60
CA LYS A 67 -15.00 0.17 -14.86
C LYS A 67 -14.49 0.05 -13.44
N LYS A 68 -14.77 -1.06 -12.76
CA LYS A 68 -14.29 -1.29 -11.39
C LYS A 68 -12.80 -1.64 -11.33
N SER A 69 -12.28 -2.33 -12.34
CA SER A 69 -10.84 -2.60 -12.51
C SER A 69 -10.06 -1.30 -12.67
N TRP A 70 -10.59 -0.34 -13.43
CA TRP A 70 -10.01 1.00 -13.52
C TRP A 70 -9.92 1.71 -12.17
N ILE A 71 -10.96 1.59 -11.33
CA ILE A 71 -10.93 2.11 -9.96
C ILE A 71 -9.83 1.43 -9.15
N TYR A 72 -9.59 0.13 -9.33
CA TYR A 72 -8.52 -0.58 -8.62
C TYR A 72 -7.12 -0.13 -9.03
N ILE A 73 -6.89 0.21 -10.32
CA ILE A 73 -5.61 0.84 -10.75
C ILE A 73 -5.40 2.17 -10.02
N LYS A 74 -6.44 3.01 -9.94
CA LYS A 74 -6.37 4.28 -9.20
C LYS A 74 -6.13 4.06 -7.70
N ARG A 75 -6.72 3.01 -7.11
CA ARG A 75 -6.44 2.63 -5.72
C ARG A 75 -5.00 2.18 -5.53
N ALA A 76 -4.42 1.45 -6.48
CA ALA A 76 -3.02 1.06 -6.44
C ALA A 76 -2.11 2.28 -6.38
N HIS A 77 -2.33 3.26 -7.27
CA HIS A 77 -1.63 4.54 -7.24
C HIS A 77 -1.76 5.25 -5.87
N PHE A 78 -3.00 5.46 -5.42
CA PHE A 78 -3.27 6.23 -4.20
C PHE A 78 -2.69 5.56 -2.95
N HIS A 79 -2.94 4.26 -2.75
CA HIS A 79 -2.45 3.55 -1.58
C HIS A 79 -0.92 3.48 -1.56
N SER A 80 -0.27 3.24 -2.71
CA SER A 80 1.18 3.19 -2.76
C SER A 80 1.83 4.51 -2.36
N GLN A 81 1.31 5.65 -2.85
CA GLN A 81 1.83 6.97 -2.50
C GLN A 81 1.53 7.33 -1.05
N THR A 82 0.25 7.31 -0.65
CA THR A 82 -0.16 7.76 0.68
C THR A 82 0.42 6.88 1.77
N MET A 83 0.35 5.56 1.64
CA MET A 83 0.93 4.66 2.64
C MET A 83 2.46 4.72 2.65
N GLY A 84 3.10 4.94 1.49
CA GLY A 84 4.54 5.14 1.42
C GLY A 84 4.97 6.38 2.20
N ILE A 85 4.29 7.52 2.01
CA ILE A 85 4.55 8.75 2.77
C ILE A 85 4.32 8.53 4.27
N ILE A 86 3.21 7.89 4.65
CA ILE A 86 2.92 7.57 6.06
C ILE A 86 4.05 6.70 6.65
N SER A 87 4.57 5.74 5.90
CA SER A 87 5.67 4.88 6.35
C SER A 87 6.98 5.65 6.55
N ILE A 88 7.28 6.64 5.70
CA ILE A 88 8.40 7.56 5.93
C ILE A 88 8.19 8.34 7.23
N VAL A 89 7.00 8.90 7.44
CA VAL A 89 6.68 9.65 8.67
C VAL A 89 6.82 8.76 9.90
N PHE A 90 6.29 7.54 9.88
CA PHE A 90 6.42 6.58 10.97
C PHE A 90 7.89 6.27 11.27
N SER A 91 8.68 6.01 10.23
CA SER A 91 10.12 5.72 10.32
C SER A 91 10.90 6.86 10.96
N LEU A 92 10.65 8.10 10.51
CA LEU A 92 11.31 9.28 11.05
C LEU A 92 10.85 9.56 12.49
N LEU A 93 9.58 9.35 12.80
CA LEU A 93 9.03 9.60 14.13
C LEU A 93 9.64 8.66 15.19
N VAL A 94 9.74 7.36 14.91
CA VAL A 94 10.36 6.40 15.85
C VAL A 94 11.85 6.65 16.05
N ALA A 95 12.57 7.08 15.02
CA ALA A 95 13.98 7.41 15.11
C ALA A 95 14.21 8.75 15.83
N TRP A 96 13.43 9.78 15.49
CA TRP A 96 13.50 11.11 16.13
C TRP A 96 13.21 11.03 17.64
N LEU A 97 12.21 10.25 18.02
CA LEU A 97 11.86 10.01 19.42
C LEU A 97 12.76 8.97 20.08
N LYS A 98 13.81 8.46 19.43
CA LYS A 98 14.77 7.49 19.98
C LYS A 98 14.08 6.27 20.62
N PHE A 99 13.13 5.67 19.91
CA PHE A 99 12.55 4.39 20.33
C PHE A 99 13.63 3.30 20.37
N PRO A 100 13.45 2.20 21.12
CA PRO A 100 14.38 1.08 21.09
C PRO A 100 14.62 0.55 19.65
N PRO A 101 15.83 0.06 19.31
CA PRO A 101 16.16 -0.38 17.95
C PRO A 101 15.17 -1.37 17.33
N LYS A 102 14.63 -2.31 18.12
CA LYS A 102 13.64 -3.29 17.67
C LYS A 102 12.33 -2.63 17.22
N LEU A 103 11.86 -1.60 17.94
CA LEU A 103 10.65 -0.87 17.57
C LEU A 103 10.88 0.03 16.37
N GLN A 104 12.05 0.67 16.27
CA GLN A 104 12.42 1.43 15.09
C GLN A 104 12.39 0.55 13.83
N PHE A 105 13.08 -0.59 13.88
CA PHE A 105 13.10 -1.54 12.78
C PHE A 105 11.71 -2.10 12.48
N GLY A 106 10.99 -2.62 13.48
CA GLY A 106 9.68 -3.24 13.28
C GLY A 106 8.66 -2.28 12.66
N ILE A 107 8.48 -1.08 13.24
CA ILE A 107 7.51 -0.11 12.74
C ILE A 107 7.88 0.38 11.34
N SER A 108 9.15 0.72 11.11
CA SER A 108 9.59 1.21 9.79
C SER A 108 9.50 0.13 8.71
N PHE A 109 9.97 -1.08 8.99
CA PHE A 109 10.02 -2.17 8.02
C PHE A 109 8.62 -2.66 7.66
N PHE A 110 7.76 -2.95 8.63
CA PHE A 110 6.43 -3.50 8.37
C PHE A 110 5.48 -2.46 7.75
N SER A 111 5.59 -1.18 8.11
CA SER A 111 4.85 -0.11 7.41
C SER A 111 5.34 0.07 5.97
N GLY A 112 6.67 0.16 5.75
CA GLY A 112 7.23 0.25 4.41
C GLY A 112 6.85 -0.96 3.53
N PHE A 113 7.00 -2.18 4.05
CA PHE A 113 6.60 -3.42 3.35
C PHE A 113 5.10 -3.42 3.01
N GLY A 114 4.26 -3.08 3.97
CA GLY A 114 2.81 -3.05 3.77
C GLY A 114 2.36 -1.98 2.77
N SER A 115 3.02 -0.82 2.74
CA SER A 115 2.72 0.24 1.77
C SER A 115 2.92 -0.22 0.32
N LEU A 116 4.05 -0.88 0.05
CA LEU A 116 4.38 -1.39 -1.28
C LEU A 116 3.46 -2.56 -1.68
N GLY A 117 3.30 -3.53 -0.78
CA GLY A 117 2.52 -4.73 -1.05
C GLY A 117 1.04 -4.44 -1.30
N TYR A 118 0.45 -3.48 -0.57
CA TYR A 118 -0.98 -3.19 -0.73
C TYR A 118 -1.28 -2.44 -2.03
N GLY A 119 -0.34 -1.62 -2.50
CA GLY A 119 -0.35 -1.08 -3.85
C GLY A 119 -0.36 -2.17 -4.91
N PHE A 120 0.54 -3.14 -4.78
CA PHE A 120 0.67 -4.26 -5.71
C PHE A 120 -0.57 -5.18 -5.71
N PHE A 121 -1.21 -5.36 -4.55
CA PHE A 121 -2.50 -6.04 -4.43
C PHE A 121 -3.57 -5.39 -5.32
N TRP A 122 -3.76 -4.07 -5.19
CA TRP A 122 -4.78 -3.36 -5.98
C TRP A 122 -4.51 -3.44 -7.47
N LEU A 123 -3.25 -3.33 -7.90
CA LEU A 123 -2.89 -3.44 -9.31
C LEU A 123 -3.15 -4.86 -9.83
N SER A 124 -2.75 -5.89 -9.08
CA SER A 124 -2.96 -7.29 -9.45
C SER A 124 -4.45 -7.60 -9.58
N ALA A 125 -5.27 -7.21 -8.60
CA ALA A 125 -6.71 -7.39 -8.65
C ALA A 125 -7.34 -6.64 -9.84
N ALA A 126 -6.83 -5.46 -10.20
CA ALA A 126 -7.30 -4.72 -11.37
C ALA A 126 -7.02 -5.45 -12.69
N LEU A 127 -5.82 -6.01 -12.84
CA LEU A 127 -5.40 -6.67 -14.09
C LEU A 127 -6.01 -8.06 -14.25
N LEU A 128 -6.35 -8.73 -13.14
CA LEU A 128 -6.97 -10.05 -13.15
C LEU A 128 -8.49 -10.00 -13.32
N ALA A 129 -9.16 -8.98 -12.76
CA ALA A 129 -10.62 -8.90 -12.73
C ALA A 129 -11.32 -9.07 -14.09
N PRO A 130 -10.89 -8.41 -15.19
CA PRO A 130 -11.55 -8.57 -16.47
C PRO A 130 -11.48 -10.01 -17.02
N GLY A 131 -10.33 -10.69 -16.86
CA GLY A 131 -10.13 -12.06 -17.32
C GLY A 131 -10.79 -13.12 -16.42
N LEU A 132 -11.02 -12.80 -15.14
CA LEU A 132 -11.71 -13.69 -14.20
C LEU A 132 -13.24 -13.49 -14.18
N GLY A 133 -13.77 -12.49 -14.89
CA GLY A 133 -15.21 -12.22 -14.89
C GLY A 133 -15.73 -11.49 -13.66
N SER A 134 -14.88 -11.27 -12.65
CA SER A 134 -15.33 -10.80 -11.33
C SER A 134 -14.23 -10.10 -10.55
N THR A 135 -14.56 -8.94 -9.98
CA THR A 135 -13.70 -8.26 -9.00
C THR A 135 -13.63 -8.98 -7.66
N GLY A 136 -14.59 -9.88 -7.36
CA GLY A 136 -14.52 -10.74 -6.18
C GLY A 136 -13.44 -11.79 -6.36
N ALA A 137 -13.59 -12.63 -7.40
CA ALA A 137 -12.63 -13.68 -7.75
C ALA A 137 -11.20 -13.15 -7.90
N ALA A 138 -11.04 -11.95 -8.48
CA ALA A 138 -9.73 -11.33 -8.62
C ALA A 138 -9.12 -10.79 -7.34
N LYS A 139 -9.90 -10.48 -6.30
CA LYS A 139 -9.34 -10.16 -4.97
C LYS A 139 -9.03 -11.43 -4.21
N ASP A 140 -9.90 -12.44 -4.31
CA ASP A 140 -9.73 -13.72 -3.62
C ASP A 140 -8.45 -14.42 -4.09
N SER A 141 -8.15 -14.34 -5.40
CA SER A 141 -6.92 -14.92 -5.98
C SER A 141 -5.62 -14.28 -5.51
N VAL A 142 -5.66 -13.07 -4.96
CA VAL A 142 -4.49 -12.34 -4.43
C VAL A 142 -4.72 -11.87 -2.99
N GLU A 143 -5.61 -12.52 -2.26
CA GLU A 143 -6.03 -12.09 -0.92
C GLU A 143 -4.86 -12.16 0.07
N LEU A 144 -4.03 -13.20 -0.03
CA LEU A 144 -2.83 -13.33 0.81
C LEU A 144 -1.88 -12.15 0.66
N LEU A 145 -1.80 -11.54 -0.53
CA LEU A 145 -1.02 -10.33 -0.75
C LEU A 145 -1.66 -9.13 -0.04
N ALA A 146 -3.00 -9.02 -0.04
CA ALA A 146 -3.69 -7.97 0.71
C ALA A 146 -3.45 -8.10 2.21
N GLN A 147 -3.71 -9.29 2.77
CA GLN A 147 -3.59 -9.54 4.21
C GLN A 147 -2.13 -9.42 4.67
N GLY A 148 -1.21 -10.03 3.92
CA GLY A 148 0.23 -10.01 4.19
C GLY A 148 0.87 -8.63 4.05
N SER A 149 0.20 -7.65 3.42
CA SER A 149 0.70 -6.28 3.31
C SER A 149 -0.04 -5.31 4.24
N ALA A 150 -1.37 -5.24 4.15
CA ALA A 150 -2.18 -4.34 4.97
C ALA A 150 -2.12 -4.70 6.46
N GLY A 151 -2.04 -5.99 6.80
CA GLY A 151 -1.94 -6.45 8.19
C GLY A 151 -0.70 -5.90 8.90
N PRO A 152 0.53 -6.14 8.39
CA PRO A 152 1.75 -5.58 8.97
C PRO A 152 1.76 -4.04 9.01
N PHE A 153 1.20 -3.36 7.99
CA PHE A 153 1.04 -1.91 8.02
C PHE A 153 0.16 -1.47 9.20
N PHE A 154 -1.00 -2.11 9.37
CA PHE A 154 -1.94 -1.79 10.43
C PHE A 154 -1.35 -2.07 11.82
N ILE A 155 -0.64 -3.19 12.00
CA ILE A 155 0.08 -3.50 13.23
C ILE A 155 1.13 -2.43 13.54
N SER A 156 1.86 -1.96 12.53
CA SER A 156 2.83 -0.87 12.70
C SER A 156 2.17 0.43 13.14
N CYS A 157 1.01 0.74 12.56
CA CYS A 157 0.21 1.91 12.90
C CYS A 157 -0.29 1.87 14.35
N VAL A 158 -0.96 0.78 14.73
CA VAL A 158 -1.46 0.57 16.10
C VAL A 158 -0.31 0.56 17.11
N GLY A 159 0.79 -0.14 16.79
CA GLY A 159 1.98 -0.21 17.61
C GLY A 159 2.58 1.18 17.84
N LEU A 160 2.79 1.95 16.77
CA LEU A 160 3.32 3.31 16.87
C LEU A 160 2.43 4.19 17.75
N PHE A 161 1.12 4.23 17.49
CA PHE A 161 0.20 5.03 18.30
C PHE A 161 0.20 4.60 19.77
N GLY A 162 0.12 3.30 20.06
CA GLY A 162 0.14 2.78 21.42
C GLY A 162 1.43 3.14 22.17
N PHE A 163 2.59 2.94 21.55
CA PHE A 163 3.87 3.27 22.17
C PHE A 163 4.09 4.79 22.31
N LEU A 164 3.58 5.60 21.37
CA LEU A 164 3.61 7.07 21.49
C LEU A 164 2.79 7.53 22.69
N ILE A 165 1.55 7.07 22.81
CA ILE A 165 0.67 7.38 23.93
C ILE A 165 1.34 6.95 25.25
N TYR A 166 1.83 5.71 25.33
CA TYR A 166 2.55 5.22 26.50
C TYR A 166 3.76 6.10 26.86
N LYS A 167 4.55 6.48 25.86
CA LYS A 167 5.73 7.33 26.08
C LYS A 167 5.36 8.73 26.56
N MET A 168 4.31 9.33 25.99
CA MET A 168 3.87 10.68 26.31
C MET A 168 3.28 10.79 27.71
N PHE A 169 2.46 9.81 28.11
CA PHE A 169 1.64 9.92 29.30
C PHE A 169 2.07 9.03 30.47
N VAL A 170 2.77 7.91 30.24
CA VAL A 170 3.15 7.00 31.34
C VAL A 170 4.63 7.11 31.68
N LYS A 171 5.51 7.06 30.67
CA LYS A 171 6.96 7.09 30.89
C LYS A 171 7.47 8.47 31.33
N ASN A 172 6.84 9.55 30.87
CA ASN A 172 7.24 10.90 31.26
C ASN A 172 6.84 11.26 32.70
N GLU A 173 5.85 10.58 33.27
CA GLU A 173 5.45 10.79 34.67
C GLU A 173 6.37 10.07 35.65
N THR A 174 6.82 8.86 35.29
CA THR A 174 7.77 8.08 36.11
C THR A 174 9.19 8.65 36.16
N ALA A 175 9.54 9.57 35.24
CA ALA A 175 10.81 10.29 35.26
C ALA A 175 10.78 11.61 36.07
N LYS A 176 9.62 11.96 36.66
CA LYS A 176 9.43 13.19 37.46
C LYS A 176 9.45 12.94 38.99
N VAL A 177 9.97 11.81 39.45
CA VAL A 177 10.17 11.50 40.88
C VAL A 177 11.66 11.46 41.20
#